data_AF-A0A1Q8QVE8-F1
#
_entry.id   AF-A0A1Q8QVE8-F1
#
_cell.length_a   1.000
_cell.length_b   1.000
_cell.length_c   1.000
_cell.angle_alpha   90.00
_cell.angle_beta   90.00
_cell.angle_gamma   90.00
#
_symmetry.space_group_name_H-M   'P 1'
#
loop_
_entity.id
_entity.type
_entity.pdbx_description
1 polymer ?
#
loop_
_entity_poly.entity_id
_entity_poly.type
_entity_poly.pdbx_seq_one_letter_code
_entity_poly.pdbx_strand_id
1 'polypeptide(L)' 'MSLARGRAMLHVGIMESRRERPELSEAERRDLLREGRAVLMSLGEGRLAKEYCRLAETKSSREEVAELLLTCIVSRHSR' A
#
# COMPACT_ATOMS: atom_id res chain seq x y z
N MET A 1 -8.90 -38.08 -47.86
CA MET A 1 -7.75 -37.50 -47.11
C MET A 1 -8.22 -36.19 -46.49
N SER A 2 -8.45 -36.17 -45.18
CA SER A 2 -9.05 -35.03 -44.47
C SER A 2 -8.05 -34.45 -43.46
N LEU A 3 -7.98 -33.13 -43.42
CA LEU A 3 -6.95 -32.32 -42.78
C LEU A 3 -7.02 -32.40 -41.25
N ALA A 4 -5.96 -32.89 -40.62
CA ALA A 4 -5.74 -32.79 -39.18
C ALA A 4 -5.37 -31.36 -38.80
N ARG A 5 -6.37 -30.54 -38.47
CA ARG A 5 -6.23 -29.27 -37.75
C ARG A 5 -6.56 -29.52 -36.29
N GLY A 6 -5.54 -29.55 -35.44
CA GLY A 6 -5.69 -29.80 -34.01
C GLY A 6 -4.70 -28.99 -33.19
N ARG A 7 -4.98 -27.69 -33.07
CA ARG A 7 -4.61 -26.75 -32.00
C ARG A 7 -3.42 -27.15 -31.10
N ALA A 8 -2.29 -26.49 -31.32
CA ALA A 8 -1.27 -26.31 -30.30
C ALA A 8 -1.89 -25.63 -29.07
N MET A 9 -2.08 -26.41 -28.02
CA MET A 9 -2.52 -25.97 -26.71
C MET A 9 -1.29 -25.40 -25.99
N LEU A 10 -0.99 -24.13 -26.24
CA LEU A 10 -0.06 -23.35 -25.41
C LEU A 10 -0.65 -23.30 -24.00
N HIS A 11 -0.27 -24.26 -23.16
CA HIS A 11 -0.36 -24.13 -21.71
C HIS A 11 0.64 -23.04 -21.31
N VAL A 12 0.22 -21.79 -21.46
CA VAL A 12 0.80 -20.69 -20.71
C VAL A 12 0.43 -20.99 -19.26
N GLY A 13 1.35 -21.67 -18.58
CA GLY A 13 1.35 -21.74 -17.13
C GLY A 13 1.41 -20.31 -16.65
N ILE A 14 0.25 -19.79 -16.24
CA ILE A 14 0.18 -18.58 -15.44
C ILE A 14 0.81 -18.99 -14.11
N MET A 15 2.15 -18.88 -14.04
CA MET A 15 2.82 -18.65 -12.77
C MET A 15 2.23 -17.34 -12.27
N GLU A 16 1.18 -17.43 -11.46
CA GLU A 16 0.92 -16.41 -10.47
C GLU A 16 2.14 -16.39 -9.56
N SER A 17 3.16 -15.65 -9.98
CA SER A 17 4.11 -15.07 -9.05
C SER A 17 3.26 -14.27 -8.08
N ARG A 18 2.88 -14.93 -6.98
CA ARG A 18 2.61 -14.31 -5.70
C ARG A 18 3.78 -13.36 -5.52
N ARG A 19 3.63 -12.11 -5.98
CA ARG A 19 4.58 -11.05 -5.71
C ARG A 19 4.48 -10.93 -4.21
N GLU A 20 5.40 -11.61 -3.52
CA GLU A 20 5.72 -11.32 -2.13
C GLU A 20 5.95 -9.82 -2.12
N ARG A 21 4.91 -9.07 -1.73
CA ARG A 21 5.06 -7.64 -1.53
C ARG A 21 6.06 -7.57 -0.41
N PRO A 22 7.26 -7.01 -0.64
CA PRO A 22 8.27 -6.97 0.39
C PRO A 22 7.65 -6.27 1.58
N GLU A 23 7.60 -6.98 2.71
CA GLU A 23 7.16 -6.39 3.96
C GLU A 23 8.03 -5.18 4.27
N LEU A 24 7.43 -4.11 4.81
CA LEU A 24 8.16 -2.90 5.16
C LEU A 24 9.29 -3.23 6.14
N SER A 25 10.52 -2.84 5.79
CA SER A 25 11.61 -2.88 6.77
C SER A 25 11.30 -1.94 7.94
N GLU A 26 11.86 -2.22 9.11
CA GLU A 26 11.65 -1.39 10.29
C GLU A 26 12.15 0.05 10.08
N ALA A 27 13.26 0.22 9.34
CA ALA A 27 13.79 1.54 8.99
C ALA A 27 12.82 2.32 8.11
N GLU A 28 12.33 1.71 7.02
CA GLU A 28 11.35 2.35 6.13
C GLU A 28 10.05 2.67 6.86
N ARG A 29 9.58 1.76 7.74
CA ARG A 29 8.41 2.00 8.58
C ARG A 29 8.61 3.26 9.43
N ARG A 30 9.73 3.38 10.15
CA ARG A 30 10.01 4.56 10.97
C ARG A 30 10.03 5.84 10.15
N ASP A 31 10.64 5.81 8.96
CA ASP A 31 10.73 6.97 8.08
C ASP A 31 9.34 7.40 7.57
N LEU A 32 8.52 6.45 7.10
CA LEU A 32 7.15 6.73 6.67
C LEU A 32 6.25 7.27 7.79
N LEU A 33 6.40 6.74 9.01
CA LEU A 33 5.67 7.25 10.18
C LEU A 33 6.10 8.68 10.51
N ARG A 34 7.41 8.96 10.46
CA ARG A 34 7.95 10.29 10.73
C ARG A 34 7.49 11.32 9.69
N GLU A 35 7.59 10.98 8.41
CA GLU A 35 7.20 11.86 7.30
C GLU A 35 5.70 12.13 7.29
N GLY A 36 4.86 11.09 7.39
CA GLY A 36 3.42 11.27 7.43
C GLY A 36 2.95 12.09 8.63
N ARG A 37 3.57 11.90 9.80
CA ARG A 37 3.33 12.75 10.98
C ARG A 37 3.72 14.20 10.70
N ALA A 38 4.87 14.45 10.09
CA ALA A 38 5.34 15.79 9.76
C ALA A 38 4.38 16.51 8.80
N VAL A 39 3.87 15.80 7.77
CA VAL A 39 2.85 16.33 6.85
C VAL A 39 1.60 16.75 7.61
N LEU A 40 1.02 15.88 8.42
CA LEU A 40 -0.20 16.20 9.19
C LEU A 40 0.02 17.36 10.16
N MET A 41 1.17 17.40 10.84
CA MET A 41 1.53 18.53 11.72
C MET A 41 1.67 19.85 10.95
N SER A 42 2.25 19.83 9.75
CA SER A 42 2.38 21.03 8.90
C SER A 42 1.04 21.59 8.43
N LEU A 43 0.00 20.75 8.36
CA LEU A 43 -1.37 21.13 8.06
C LEU A 43 -2.14 21.64 9.30
N GLY A 44 -1.51 21.69 10.47
CA GLY A 44 -2.15 22.04 11.74
C GLY A 44 -2.94 20.90 12.39
N GLU A 45 -2.88 19.68 11.83
CA GLU A 45 -3.71 18.55 12.22
C GLU A 45 -3.07 17.71 13.33
N GLY A 46 -2.78 18.31 14.48
CA GLY A 46 -2.09 17.62 15.58
C GLY A 46 -2.84 16.39 16.11
N ARG A 47 -4.18 16.39 16.07
CA ARG A 47 -4.99 15.23 16.45
C ARG A 47 -4.86 14.09 15.44
N LEU A 48 -5.00 14.38 14.14
CA LEU A 48 -4.87 13.37 13.09
C LEU A 48 -3.44 12.84 13.01
N ALA A 49 -2.42 13.65 13.29
CA ALA A 49 -1.03 13.21 13.34
C ALA A 49 -0.81 12.11 14.41
N LYS A 50 -1.43 12.25 15.59
CA LYS A 50 -1.38 11.22 16.65
C LYS A 50 -2.12 9.94 16.24
N GLU A 51 -3.30 10.11 15.65
CA GLU A 51 -4.13 9.00 15.19
C GLU A 51 -3.46 8.21 14.05
N TYR A 52 -2.86 8.92 13.10
CA TYR A 52 -2.04 8.37 12.03
C TYR A 52 -0.91 7.50 12.58
N CYS A 53 -0.08 8.01 13.51
CA CYS A 53 1.02 7.22 14.05
C CYS A 53 0.54 5.91 14.69
N ARG A 54 -0.55 5.98 15.50
CA ARG A 54 -1.12 4.80 16.15
C ARG A 54 -1.62 3.77 15.14
N LEU A 55 -2.26 4.21 14.06
CA LEU A 55 -2.83 3.32 13.05
C LEU A 55 -1.79 2.82 12.05
N ALA A 56 -0.73 3.59 11.79
CA ALA A 56 0.33 3.23 10.87
C ALA A 56 1.23 2.10 11.42
N GLU A 57 1.35 1.99 12.74
CA GLU A 57 2.07 0.88 13.41
C GLU A 57 1.51 -0.51 13.04
N THR A 58 0.21 -0.61 12.73
CA THR A 58 -0.44 -1.89 12.41
C THR A 58 -0.40 -2.26 10.92
N LYS A 59 0.17 -1.40 10.08
CA LYS A 59 0.26 -1.63 8.63
C LYS A 59 1.48 -2.44 8.27
N SER A 60 1.37 -3.31 7.27
CA SER A 60 2.44 -4.22 6.84
C SER A 60 3.09 -3.80 5.53
N SER A 61 2.43 -2.91 4.77
CA SER A 61 2.91 -2.45 3.47
C SER A 61 2.96 -0.92 3.34
N ARG A 62 3.79 -0.45 2.41
CA ARG A 62 3.91 0.97 2.08
C ARG A 62 2.59 1.54 1.58
N GLU A 63 1.86 0.77 0.77
CA GLU A 63 0.57 1.17 0.21
C GLU A 63 -0.46 1.41 1.32
N GLU A 64 -0.54 0.53 2.31
CA GLU A 64 -1.47 0.69 3.44
C GLU A 64 -1.15 1.93 4.29
N VAL A 65 0.13 2.24 4.50
CA VAL A 65 0.54 3.44 5.22
C VAL A 65 0.19 4.70 4.41
N ALA A 66 0.41 4.67 3.10
CA ALA A 66 0.06 5.77 2.20
C ALA A 66 -1.45 6.01 2.13
N GLU A 67 -2.25 4.94 2.01
CA GLU A 67 -3.71 5.00 2.00
C GLU A 67 -4.26 5.58 3.32
N LEU A 68 -3.69 5.17 4.45
CA LEU A 68 -4.03 5.74 5.76
C LEU A 68 -3.73 7.25 5.81
N LEU A 69 -2.57 7.69 5.34
CA LEU A 69 -2.22 9.12 5.30
C LEU A 69 -3.20 9.92 4.44
N LEU A 70 -3.52 9.42 3.24
CA LEU A 70 -4.52 10.03 2.36
C LEU A 70 -5.90 10.10 3.02
N THR A 71 -6.30 9.05 3.73
CA THR A 71 -7.56 9.01 4.48
C THR A 71 -7.61 10.09 5.56
N CYS A 72 -6.53 10.29 6.30
CA CYS A 72 -6.43 11.38 7.28
C CYS A 72 -6.56 12.75 6.61
N ILE A 73 -5.85 12.96 5.48
CA ILE A 73 -5.89 14.24 4.74
C ILE A 73 -7.30 14.53 4.20
N VAL A 74 -7.97 13.54 3.62
CA VAL A 74 -9.33 13.70 3.09
C VAL A 74 -10.34 13.94 4.22
N SER A 75 -10.23 13.22 5.34
CA SER A 75 -11.13 13.37 6.49
C SER A 75 -11.12 14.79 7.07
N ARG A 76 -9.99 15.49 6.98
CA ARG A 76 -9.90 16.92 7.31
C ARG A 76 -10.77 17.78 6.41
N HIS A 77 -10.76 17.53 5.11
CA HIS A 77 -11.53 18.33 4.14
C HIS A 77 -13.04 18.18 4.27
N SER A 78 -13.52 17.13 4.97
CA SER A 78 -14.94 16.91 5.23
C SER A 78 -15.45 17.54 6.53
N ARG A 79 -14.60 18.25 7.29
CA ARG A 79 -14.96 18.97 8.52
C ARG A 79 -14.95 20.47 8.28
#